data_AF-A0A2J8JDP7-F1
#
_entry.id   AF-A0A2J8JDP7-F1
#
_cell.length_a   1.000
_cell.length_b   1.000
_cell.length_c   1.000
_cell.angle_alpha   90.00
_cell.angle_beta   90.00
_cell.angle_gamma   90.00
#
_symmetry.space_group_name_H-M   'P 1'
#
loop_
_entity.id
_entity.type
_entity.pdbx_description
1 polymer ?
#
loop_
_entity_poly.entity_id
_entity_poly.type
_entity_poly.pdbx_seq_one_letter_code
_entity_poly.pdbx_strand_id
1 'polypeptide(L)' 'MKEDCLPSSHVPISDSKSIQKSELLGLLKTYNCYHEGKSFQLRHREEAQ' A
#
# COMPACT_ATOMS: atom_id res chain seq x y z
N MET A 1 -14.64 -24.59 -14.27
CA MET A 1 -15.32 -24.26 -12.99
C MET A 1 -15.03 -22.79 -12.72
N LYS A 2 -16.05 -21.94 -12.63
CA LYS A 2 -15.83 -20.54 -12.23
C LYS A 2 -15.74 -20.55 -10.72
N GLU A 3 -14.53 -20.38 -10.19
CA GLU A 3 -14.36 -20.06 -8.78
C GLU A 3 -14.97 -18.67 -8.58
N ASP A 4 -16.10 -18.63 -7.90
CA ASP A 4 -16.58 -17.42 -7.23
C ASP A 4 -15.51 -17.05 -6.20
N CYS A 5 -14.50 -16.33 -6.67
CA CYS A 5 -13.41 -15.81 -5.86
C CYS A 5 -13.99 -14.80 -4.88
N LEU A 6 -14.38 -15.29 -3.68
CA LEU A 6 -14.48 -14.47 -2.50
C LEU A 6 -13.26 -13.52 -2.52
N PRO A 7 -13.47 -12.20 -2.41
CA PRO A 7 -12.38 -11.25 -2.60
C PRO A 7 -11.36 -11.48 -1.49
N SER A 8 -10.30 -12.25 -1.78
CA SER A 8 -9.26 -12.63 -0.82
C SER A 8 -8.89 -11.40 0.01
N SER A 9 -9.04 -11.51 1.33
CA SER A 9 -8.71 -10.41 2.25
C SER A 9 -7.22 -10.09 2.23
N HIS A 10 -6.40 -10.95 1.62
CA HIS A 10 -4.98 -10.80 1.48
C HIS A 10 -4.58 -10.46 0.04
N VAL A 11 -3.64 -9.53 -0.08
CA VAL A 11 -3.04 -9.05 -1.34
C VAL A 11 -1.58 -9.52 -1.38
N PRO A 12 -1.14 -10.23 -2.43
CA PRO A 12 0.26 -10.58 -2.59
C PRO A 12 1.08 -9.32 -2.88
N ILE A 13 2.20 -9.17 -2.18
CA ILE A 13 3.16 -8.07 -2.40
C ILE A 13 4.51 -8.58 -2.90
N SER A 14 4.74 -9.89 -2.83
CA SER A 14 5.90 -10.59 -3.39
C SER A 14 5.55 -12.08 -3.51
N ASP A 15 6.42 -12.86 -4.17
CA ASP A 15 6.20 -14.30 -4.40
C ASP A 15 6.00 -15.10 -3.10
N SER A 16 6.57 -14.64 -1.98
CA SER A 16 6.49 -15.29 -0.68
C SER A 16 5.72 -14.50 0.39
N LYS A 17 5.12 -13.35 0.02
CA LYS A 17 4.52 -12.43 0.99
C LYS A 17 3.17 -11.91 0.54
N SER A 18 2.23 -11.91 1.48
CA SER A 18 0.92 -11.29 1.33
C SER A 18 0.57 -10.50 2.59
N ILE A 19 -0.11 -9.37 2.40
CA ILE A 19 -0.61 -8.52 3.49
C ILE A 19 -2.13 -8.43 3.42
N GLN A 20 -2.77 -7.99 4.50
CA GLN A 20 -4.21 -7.74 4.46
C GLN A 20 -4.53 -6.50 3.62
N LYS A 21 -5.72 -6.46 3.01
CA LYS A 21 -6.23 -5.27 2.30
C LYS A 21 -6.28 -4.02 3.20
N SER A 22 -6.65 -4.21 4.46
CA SER A 22 -6.67 -3.16 5.48
C SER A 22 -5.27 -2.57 5.73
N GLU A 23 -4.28 -3.44 5.83
CA GLU A 23 -2.87 -3.08 6.00
C GLU A 23 -2.34 -2.31 4.78
N LEU A 24 -2.59 -2.82 3.57
CA LEU A 24 -2.23 -2.12 2.33
C LEU A 24 -2.84 -0.71 2.27
N LEU A 25 -4.12 -0.57 2.61
CA LEU A 25 -4.79 0.72 2.63
C LEU A 25 -4.18 1.68 3.66
N GLY A 26 -3.76 1.19 4.83
CA GLY A 26 -3.05 1.97 5.84
C GLY A 26 -1.68 2.48 5.36
N LEU A 27 -0.93 1.62 4.66
CA LEU A 27 0.36 1.96 4.06
C LEU A 27 0.18 3.05 2.99
N LEU A 28 -0.79 2.90 2.09
CA LEU A 28 -1.08 3.89 1.04
C LEU A 28 -1.51 5.24 1.60
N LYS A 29 -2.36 5.26 2.65
CA LYS A 29 -2.75 6.51 3.33
C LYS A 29 -1.54 7.23 3.92
N THR A 30 -0.66 6.48 4.57
CA THR A 30 0.59 7.02 5.14
C THR A 30 1.49 7.59 4.04
N TYR A 31 1.69 6.84 2.95
CA TYR A 31 2.45 7.28 1.78
C TYR A 31 1.88 8.58 1.19
N ASN A 32 0.56 8.65 1.00
CA ASN A 32 -0.11 9.82 0.45
C ASN A 32 0.01 11.02 1.38
N CYS A 33 -0.11 10.83 2.70
CA CYS A 33 0.05 11.90 3.68
C CYS A 33 1.43 12.57 3.58
N TYR A 34 2.49 11.77 3.41
CA TYR A 34 3.83 12.29 3.18
C TYR A 34 3.99 12.98 1.83
N HIS A 35 3.36 12.45 0.78
CA HIS A 35 3.40 13.04 -0.57
C HIS A 35 2.67 14.39 -0.62
N GLU A 36 1.51 14.49 0.02
CA GLU A 36 0.68 15.69 0.04
C GLU A 36 1.20 16.77 1.01
N GLY A 37 2.34 16.53 1.68
CA GLY A 37 2.91 17.46 2.67
C GLY A 37 2.05 17.61 3.94
N LYS A 38 1.11 16.68 4.20
CA LYS A 38 0.20 16.71 5.35
C LYS A 38 0.84 16.20 6.66
N SER A 39 2.12 15.88 6.64
CA SER A 39 2.95 15.50 7.79
C SER A 39 4.37 16.01 7.57
N PHE A 40 5.17 16.17 8.63
CA PHE A 40 6.60 16.47 8.51
C PHE A 40 7.24 15.45 7.56
N GLN A 41 7.69 15.93 6.41
CA GLN A 41 8.13 15.07 5.31
C GLN A 41 9.34 14.24 5.74
N LEU A 42 9.22 12.91 5.72
CA LEU A 42 10.34 12.01 5.95
C LEU A 42 11.05 11.62 4.65
N ARG A 43 10.51 11.99 3.48
CA ARG A 43 11.09 11.67 2.17
C ARG A 43 11.83 12.88 1.61
N HIS A 44 13.13 12.97 1.88
CA HIS A 44 13.99 14.04 1.36
C HIS A 44 14.59 13.76 -0.04
N ARG A 45 14.17 12.73 -0.81
CA ARG A 45 15.04 12.25 -1.90
C ARG A 45 14.45 11.64 -3.18
N GLU A 46 13.16 11.75 -3.46
CA GLU A 46 12.63 11.21 -4.74
C GLU A 46 12.08 12.28 -5.71
N GLU A 47 11.85 13.52 -5.26
CA GLU A 47 11.25 14.58 -6.11
C GLU A 47 12.26 15.43 -6.91
N ALA A 48 13.52 14.98 -7.03
CA ALA A 48 14.52 15.68 -7.84
C ALA A 48 14.99 14.81 -9.02
N GLN A 49 14.12 14.67 -10.02
CA GLN A 49 14.48 14.41 -11.42
C GLN A 49 13.52 15.13 -12.35
#